data_AF-A0A433DNA0-F1
#
_entry.id   AF-A0A433DNA0-F1
#
_cell.length_a   1.000
_cell.length_b   1.000
_cell.length_c   1.000
_cell.angle_alpha   90.00
_cell.angle_beta   90.00
_cell.angle_gamma   90.00
#
_symmetry.space_group_name_H-M   'P 1'
#
loop_
_entity.id
_entity.type
_entity.pdbx_description
1 polymer ?
#
loop_
_entity_poly.entity_id
_entity_poly.type
_entity_poly.pdbx_seq_one_letter_code
_entity_poly.pdbx_strand_id
1 'polypeptide(L)'
;MLAKILFIPIALFTLLGQTAIARPYCDRDRTHRCHHWEEKFLHVTDIHVDTTYLEGSDPKQLCHRVSDLASNNTTGVYGALGTDCDSPISLVESSFGFMRKHLQNIDFIIYTGTSNLWKSLSCTHYRIEIPATDIVIDFTIVQAIQPVIGQMEQILIVALTNNVRYSQDRDVVVLRTSTDVLSDHKMIVDYFHKNFDMKHIKFIPTLGNNDVYLHDQIAFGPQSLLTNLTKLWAPFNLDLGETFANSGYFTQDILPGKLQVISMNTVYFYSKNLLVSDCDEAGSAGDVQLQWIWANLQKARHSRYNVYLMQAKLYSTLPVTKHI
;
A
#
# COMPACT_ATOMS: atom_id res chain seq x y z
N MET A 1 31.92 -60.36 13.54
CA MET A 1 30.94 -59.32 13.15
C MET A 1 30.87 -58.30 14.28
N LEU A 2 31.52 -57.15 14.11
CA LEU A 2 31.48 -56.03 15.05
C LEU A 2 31.06 -54.80 14.24
N ALA A 3 29.82 -54.37 14.44
CA ALA A 3 29.24 -53.22 13.75
C ALA A 3 29.93 -51.94 14.25
N LYS A 4 30.45 -51.14 13.31
CA LYS A 4 30.92 -49.78 13.58
C LYS A 4 29.71 -48.89 13.79
N ILE A 5 29.46 -48.49 15.04
CA ILE A 5 28.50 -47.44 15.38
C ILE A 5 29.20 -46.09 15.15
N LEU A 6 28.72 -45.34 14.16
CA LEU A 6 29.16 -43.99 13.86
C LEU A 6 28.57 -43.05 14.92
N PHE A 7 29.41 -42.49 15.80
CA PHE A 7 29.02 -41.42 16.71
C PHE A 7 28.88 -40.13 15.90
N ILE A 8 27.64 -39.71 15.64
CA ILE A 8 27.33 -38.35 15.19
C ILE A 8 27.32 -37.46 16.44
N PRO A 9 28.11 -36.38 16.51
CA PRO A 9 28.00 -35.43 17.61
C PRO A 9 26.67 -34.69 17.43
N ILE A 10 25.72 -34.94 18.34
CA ILE A 10 24.54 -34.11 18.50
C ILE A 10 25.07 -32.76 18.99
N ALA A 11 25.20 -31.79 18.09
CA ALA A 11 25.39 -30.41 18.45
C ALA A 11 24.17 -30.00 19.28
N LEU A 12 24.37 -29.90 20.59
CA LEU A 12 23.38 -29.39 21.54
C LEU A 12 23.19 -27.91 21.21
N PHE A 13 22.27 -27.60 20.30
CA PHE A 13 21.76 -26.25 20.12
C PHE A 13 21.02 -25.90 21.40
N THR A 14 21.72 -25.31 22.36
CA THR A 14 21.07 -24.54 23.40
C THR A 14 20.31 -23.42 22.69
N LEU A 15 19.00 -23.58 22.56
CA LEU A 15 18.09 -22.47 22.31
C LEU A 15 18.27 -21.51 23.49
N LEU A 16 19.22 -20.59 23.36
CA LEU A 16 19.11 -19.30 24.01
C LEU A 16 17.90 -18.65 23.34
N GLY A 17 16.72 -18.96 23.86
CA GLY A 17 15.54 -18.15 23.63
C GLY A 17 15.85 -16.77 24.20
N GLN A 18 16.48 -15.94 23.38
CA GLN A 18 16.43 -14.50 23.57
C GLN A 18 14.97 -14.16 23.33
N THR A 19 14.18 -14.11 24.41
CA THR A 19 13.00 -13.26 24.41
C THR A 19 13.53 -11.89 24.03
N ALA A 20 13.30 -11.47 22.79
CA ALA A 20 13.58 -10.12 22.36
C ALA A 20 12.66 -9.22 23.21
N ILE A 21 13.18 -8.74 24.34
CA ILE A 21 12.51 -7.70 25.10
C ILE A 21 12.62 -6.48 24.20
N ALA A 22 11.50 -6.05 23.61
CA ALA A 22 11.38 -4.82 22.84
C ALA A 22 12.02 -3.68 23.67
N ARG A 23 13.25 -3.28 23.30
CA ARG A 23 13.93 -2.19 23.99
C ARG A 23 13.30 -0.89 23.48
N PRO A 24 12.84 0.01 24.36
CA PRO A 24 12.32 1.29 23.94
C PRO A 24 13.33 1.99 23.02
N TYR A 25 12.91 2.35 21.81
CA TYR A 25 13.75 3.17 20.94
C TYR A 25 13.67 4.61 21.43
N CYS A 26 14.75 5.07 22.04
CA CYS A 26 14.88 6.45 22.48
C CYS A 26 15.64 7.22 21.41
N ASP A 27 14.93 8.09 20.68
CA ASP A 27 15.57 9.13 19.89
C ASP A 27 16.32 10.08 20.84
N ARG A 28 17.59 10.36 20.54
CA ARG A 28 18.46 11.17 21.40
C ARG A 28 18.35 12.66 21.13
N ASP A 29 17.55 13.09 20.16
CA ASP A 29 17.41 14.52 19.87
C ASP A 29 16.02 15.06 20.23
N ARG A 30 16.03 16.04 21.14
CA ARG A 30 14.99 17.02 21.53
C ARG A 30 13.91 16.70 22.57
N THR A 31 13.56 15.47 22.91
CA THR A 31 12.86 15.21 24.18
C THR A 31 13.24 13.83 24.71
N HIS A 32 13.57 13.69 26.01
CA HIS A 32 13.86 12.42 26.68
C HIS A 32 12.63 11.48 26.79
N ARG A 33 11.85 11.32 25.72
CA ARG A 33 10.72 10.39 25.65
C ARG A 33 11.13 9.18 24.83
N CYS A 34 11.38 8.08 25.52
CA CYS A 34 11.54 6.78 24.89
C CYS A 34 10.15 6.32 24.43
N HIS A 35 9.94 6.29 23.12
CA HIS A 35 8.74 5.68 22.56
C HIS A 35 8.90 4.17 22.65
N HIS A 36 7.95 3.52 23.31
CA HIS A 36 7.78 2.08 23.20
C HIS A 36 7.25 1.80 21.79
N TRP A 37 7.98 0.98 21.03
CA TRP A 37 7.57 0.54 19.71
C TRP A 37 6.86 -0.80 19.88
N GLU A 38 5.66 -0.90 19.31
CA GLU A 38 4.84 -2.12 19.38
C GLU A 38 5.32 -3.19 18.39
N GLU A 39 6.16 -2.79 17.45
CA GLU A 39 6.64 -3.57 16.32
C GLU A 39 5.49 -4.01 15.40
N LYS A 40 4.46 -3.16 15.28
CA LYS A 40 3.22 -3.47 14.57
C LYS A 40 2.81 -2.36 13.62
N PHE A 41 2.28 -2.75 12.46
CA PHE A 41 1.72 -1.79 11.52
C PHE A 41 0.42 -2.29 10.90
N LEU A 42 -0.38 -1.33 10.43
CA LEU A 42 -1.63 -1.58 9.74
C LEU A 42 -1.47 -1.29 8.26
N HIS A 43 -1.97 -2.18 7.42
CA HIS A 43 -2.04 -1.97 5.97
C HIS A 43 -3.51 -1.83 5.56
N VAL A 44 -3.87 -0.66 5.04
CA VAL A 44 -5.19 -0.41 4.49
C VAL A 44 -5.06 -0.16 2.99
N THR A 45 -5.99 -0.66 2.20
CA THR A 45 -5.97 -0.50 0.75
C THR A 45 -7.38 -0.61 0.19
N ASP A 46 -7.58 -0.18 -1.05
CA ASP A 46 -8.78 -0.48 -1.84
C ASP A 46 -10.09 -0.17 -1.08
N ILE A 47 -10.15 1.00 -0.43
CA ILE A 47 -11.33 1.43 0.32
C ILE A 47 -12.50 1.67 -0.63
N HIS A 48 -12.23 2.30 -1.79
CA HIS A 48 -13.20 2.56 -2.86
C HIS A 48 -14.56 3.02 -2.34
N VAL A 49 -14.63 4.26 -1.86
CA VAL A 49 -15.88 4.78 -1.30
C VAL A 49 -16.85 5.13 -2.42
N ASP A 50 -18.06 4.61 -2.32
CA ASP A 50 -19.18 4.96 -3.20
C ASP A 50 -20.16 5.85 -2.44
N THR A 51 -20.06 7.16 -2.66
CA THR A 51 -20.96 8.15 -2.05
C THR A 51 -22.37 8.13 -2.66
N THR A 52 -22.54 7.43 -3.78
CA THR A 52 -23.78 7.28 -4.54
C THR A 52 -24.44 5.92 -4.36
N TYR A 53 -23.85 5.05 -3.55
CA TYR A 53 -24.38 3.73 -3.25
C TYR A 53 -25.80 3.81 -2.67
N LEU A 54 -26.69 3.02 -3.25
CA LEU A 54 -28.07 2.88 -2.85
C LEU A 54 -28.34 1.44 -2.36
N GLU A 55 -28.73 1.31 -1.10
CA GLU A 55 -29.24 0.05 -0.55
C GLU A 55 -30.54 -0.37 -1.27
N GLY A 56 -30.70 -1.67 -1.54
CA GLY A 56 -31.87 -2.19 -2.26
C GLY A 56 -31.94 -1.77 -3.73
N SER A 57 -30.80 -1.49 -4.36
CA SER A 57 -30.63 -1.18 -5.78
C SER A 57 -30.14 -2.39 -6.58
N ASP A 58 -30.09 -2.26 -7.90
CA ASP A 58 -29.59 -3.31 -8.79
C ASP A 58 -28.06 -3.19 -8.92
N PRO A 59 -27.29 -4.23 -8.53
CA PRO A 59 -25.84 -4.21 -8.68
C PRO A 59 -25.36 -4.04 -10.13
N LYS A 60 -26.18 -4.41 -11.13
CA LYS A 60 -25.88 -4.18 -12.56
C LYS A 60 -26.05 -2.73 -12.98
N GLN A 61 -26.75 -1.94 -12.18
CA GLN A 61 -26.89 -0.50 -12.34
C GLN A 61 -25.88 0.26 -11.49
N LEU A 62 -24.70 -0.34 -11.27
CA LEU A 62 -23.60 0.22 -10.49
C LEU A 62 -23.97 0.51 -9.04
N CYS A 63 -25.08 -0.04 -8.56
CA CYS A 63 -25.55 0.10 -7.19
C CYS A 63 -26.05 1.53 -6.87
N HIS A 64 -26.31 2.34 -7.91
CA HIS A 64 -26.82 3.71 -7.77
C HIS A 64 -28.32 3.81 -8.07
N ARG A 65 -28.92 2.78 -8.67
CA ARG A 65 -30.29 2.83 -9.19
C ARG A 65 -31.04 1.52 -8.99
N VAL A 66 -32.33 1.64 -8.71
CA VAL A 66 -33.26 0.51 -8.69
C VAL A 66 -33.62 0.08 -10.11
N SER A 67 -33.77 -1.21 -10.32
CA SER A 67 -34.37 -1.81 -11.51
C SER A 67 -35.90 -1.89 -11.35
N ASP A 68 -36.62 -1.82 -12.47
CA ASP A 68 -38.07 -2.04 -12.51
C ASP A 68 -38.45 -3.44 -12.00
N LEU A 69 -37.58 -4.41 -12.23
CA LEU A 69 -37.77 -5.77 -11.74
C LEU A 69 -37.21 -5.87 -10.32
N ALA A 70 -38.12 -5.94 -9.33
CA ALA A 70 -37.76 -6.00 -7.91
C ALA A 70 -36.78 -7.14 -7.56
N SER A 71 -36.78 -8.26 -8.30
CA SER A 71 -35.85 -9.37 -8.04
C SER A 71 -34.39 -9.06 -8.38
N ASN A 72 -34.12 -7.98 -9.14
CA ASN A 72 -32.74 -7.55 -9.44
C ASN A 72 -32.17 -6.65 -8.33
N ASN A 73 -33.04 -6.03 -7.53
CA ASN A 73 -32.69 -5.09 -6.47
C ASN A 73 -32.19 -5.83 -5.23
N THR A 74 -30.88 -6.10 -5.18
CA THR A 74 -30.27 -7.08 -4.28
C THR A 74 -29.15 -6.51 -3.43
N THR A 75 -28.80 -5.23 -3.57
CA THR A 75 -27.74 -4.61 -2.76
C THR A 75 -28.14 -4.52 -1.28
N GLY A 76 -27.19 -4.77 -0.38
CA GLY A 76 -27.41 -4.71 1.07
C GLY A 76 -26.77 -3.48 1.71
N VAL A 77 -27.06 -3.27 3.00
CA VAL A 77 -26.53 -2.13 3.78
C VAL A 77 -25.01 -1.99 3.65
N TYR A 78 -24.27 -3.09 3.70
CA TYR A 78 -22.79 -3.10 3.73
C TYR A 78 -22.13 -3.40 2.39
N GLY A 79 -22.87 -3.38 1.29
CA GLY A 79 -22.34 -3.72 -0.03
C GLY A 79 -23.10 -4.87 -0.68
N ALA A 80 -22.67 -5.23 -1.89
CA ALA A 80 -23.10 -6.43 -2.58
C ALA A 80 -21.87 -7.23 -3.01
N LEU A 81 -21.58 -8.31 -2.28
CA LEU A 81 -20.37 -9.10 -2.50
C LEU A 81 -20.38 -9.77 -3.88
N GLY A 82 -19.24 -9.73 -4.58
CA GLY A 82 -19.08 -10.38 -5.89
C GLY A 82 -19.71 -9.62 -7.06
N THR A 83 -20.13 -8.38 -6.84
CA THR A 83 -20.65 -7.49 -7.88
C THR A 83 -19.67 -6.38 -8.22
N ASP A 84 -20.12 -5.46 -9.06
CA ASP A 84 -19.40 -4.27 -9.50
C ASP A 84 -19.60 -3.05 -8.56
N CYS A 85 -20.22 -3.23 -7.39
CA CYS A 85 -20.39 -2.15 -6.41
C CYS A 85 -19.07 -1.78 -5.74
N ASP A 86 -18.86 -0.48 -5.55
CA ASP A 86 -17.87 0.03 -4.60
C ASP A 86 -18.43 0.05 -3.16
N SER A 87 -17.61 0.44 -2.18
CA SER A 87 -17.95 0.37 -0.76
C SER A 87 -18.94 1.45 -0.36
N PRO A 88 -20.12 1.10 0.18
CA PRO A 88 -20.99 2.10 0.79
C PRO A 88 -20.32 2.72 2.04
N ILE A 89 -20.73 3.95 2.36
CA ILE A 89 -20.27 4.67 3.57
C ILE A 89 -20.44 3.82 4.85
N SER A 90 -21.53 3.07 4.96
CA SER A 90 -21.80 2.15 6.08
C SER A 90 -20.71 1.10 6.28
N LEU A 91 -20.15 0.53 5.20
CA LEU A 91 -19.06 -0.44 5.25
C LEU A 91 -17.76 0.24 5.68
N VAL A 92 -17.49 1.43 5.14
CA VAL A 92 -16.30 2.23 5.48
C VAL A 92 -16.34 2.61 6.96
N GLU A 93 -17.45 3.16 7.44
CA GLU A 93 -17.63 3.53 8.85
C GLU A 93 -17.54 2.33 9.79
N SER A 94 -18.15 1.19 9.42
CA SER A 94 -18.05 -0.05 10.20
C SER A 94 -16.60 -0.55 10.29
N SER A 95 -15.87 -0.54 9.17
CA SER A 95 -14.48 -0.97 9.10
C SER A 95 -13.56 -0.06 9.92
N PHE A 96 -13.67 1.26 9.77
CA PHE A 96 -12.93 2.21 10.60
C PHE A 96 -13.32 2.12 12.08
N GLY A 97 -14.59 1.85 12.39
CA GLY A 97 -15.06 1.61 13.75
C GLY A 97 -14.40 0.38 14.38
N PHE A 98 -14.26 -0.71 13.62
CA PHE A 98 -13.52 -1.89 14.04
C PHE A 98 -12.05 -1.58 14.29
N MET A 99 -11.38 -0.93 13.33
CA MET A 99 -9.96 -0.57 13.46
C MET A 99 -9.71 0.37 14.66
N ARG A 100 -10.61 1.34 14.87
CA ARG A 100 -10.55 2.24 16.03
C ARG A 100 -10.67 1.49 17.35
N LYS A 101 -11.50 0.45 17.40
CA LYS A 101 -11.76 -0.30 18.64
C LYS A 101 -10.68 -1.33 18.95
N HIS A 102 -10.07 -1.91 17.93
CA HIS A 102 -9.23 -3.11 18.08
C HIS A 102 -7.78 -2.91 17.64
N LEU A 103 -7.47 -1.93 16.80
CA LEU A 103 -6.18 -1.78 16.10
C LEU A 103 -5.51 -0.44 16.40
N GLN A 104 -5.49 -0.02 17.66
CA GLN A 104 -4.84 1.22 18.08
C GLN A 104 -3.37 1.04 18.47
N ASN A 105 -2.98 -0.20 18.78
CA ASN A 105 -1.63 -0.54 19.22
C ASN A 105 -0.72 -0.83 18.02
N ILE A 106 -0.40 0.22 17.26
CA ILE A 106 0.41 0.19 16.04
C ILE A 106 1.34 1.40 16.01
N ASP A 107 2.48 1.24 15.35
CA ASP A 107 3.49 2.30 15.21
C ASP A 107 3.24 3.19 13.98
N PHE A 108 2.74 2.59 12.88
CA PHE A 108 2.44 3.30 11.65
C PHE A 108 1.35 2.60 10.83
N ILE A 109 0.80 3.34 9.87
CA ILE A 109 -0.20 2.87 8.92
C ILE A 109 0.36 3.09 7.52
N ILE A 110 0.30 2.05 6.70
CA ILE A 110 0.53 2.15 5.26
C ILE A 110 -0.81 2.12 4.55
N TYR A 111 -1.03 3.07 3.63
CA TYR A 111 -2.24 3.13 2.82
C TYR A 111 -1.88 3.08 1.34
N THR A 112 -2.15 1.96 0.69
CA THR A 112 -1.74 1.73 -0.70
C THR A 112 -2.78 2.16 -1.73
N GLY A 113 -3.60 3.16 -1.41
CA GLY A 113 -4.51 3.78 -2.36
C GLY A 113 -5.67 2.89 -2.82
N THR A 114 -6.29 3.30 -3.92
CA THR A 114 -7.41 2.59 -4.56
C THR A 114 -6.93 1.89 -5.84
N SER A 115 -6.78 0.58 -5.77
CA SER A 115 -6.17 -0.21 -6.82
C SER A 115 -6.94 -1.46 -7.22
N ASN A 116 -7.22 -1.57 -8.52
CA ASN A 116 -7.72 -2.80 -9.12
C ASN A 116 -6.80 -3.22 -10.27
N LEU A 117 -5.77 -3.99 -9.96
CA LEU A 117 -5.13 -4.81 -10.99
C LEU A 117 -6.00 -6.05 -11.20
N TRP A 118 -6.50 -6.25 -12.41
CA TRP A 118 -6.88 -7.61 -12.83
C TRP A 118 -6.23 -8.02 -14.14
N LYS A 119 -5.26 -7.23 -14.62
CA LYS A 119 -4.36 -7.57 -15.72
C LYS A 119 -3.32 -6.46 -15.90
N SER A 120 -2.08 -6.88 -16.15
CA SER A 120 -1.00 -6.11 -16.78
C SER A 120 -0.13 -5.25 -15.85
N LEU A 121 0.94 -5.85 -15.34
CA LEU A 121 2.25 -5.33 -15.73
C LEU A 121 2.56 -5.90 -17.11
N SER A 122 2.74 -5.06 -18.13
CA SER A 122 3.38 -5.52 -19.37
C SER A 122 4.91 -5.39 -19.31
N CYS A 123 5.43 -4.76 -18.26
CA CYS A 123 6.85 -4.51 -18.02
C CYS A 123 7.51 -5.76 -17.41
N THR A 124 7.49 -6.89 -18.11
CA THR A 124 8.03 -8.17 -17.60
C THR A 124 9.53 -8.37 -17.84
N HIS A 125 10.26 -7.38 -18.38
CA HIS A 125 11.66 -7.56 -18.78
C HIS A 125 12.70 -6.86 -17.90
N TYR A 126 12.31 -6.06 -16.91
CA TYR A 126 13.28 -5.45 -15.99
C TYR A 126 13.60 -6.38 -14.81
N ARG A 127 14.80 -6.96 -14.81
CA ARG A 127 15.32 -7.78 -13.71
C ARG A 127 16.21 -6.92 -12.82
N ILE A 128 15.67 -6.43 -11.70
CA ILE A 128 16.51 -5.89 -10.62
C ILE A 128 17.02 -7.07 -9.79
N GLU A 129 18.28 -7.46 -9.99
CA GLU A 129 18.96 -8.38 -9.09
C GLU A 129 19.39 -7.61 -7.83
N ILE A 130 18.54 -7.61 -6.82
CA ILE A 130 18.87 -7.12 -5.49
C ILE A 130 19.44 -8.29 -4.69
N PRO A 131 20.71 -8.25 -4.24
CA PRO A 131 21.25 -9.32 -3.39
C PRO A 131 20.46 -9.40 -2.08
N ALA A 132 19.71 -10.49 -1.92
CA ALA A 132 18.56 -10.68 -1.03
C ALA A 132 18.84 -10.73 0.48
N THR A 133 19.99 -10.27 0.96
CA THR A 133 20.35 -10.50 2.37
C THR A 133 19.72 -9.51 3.35
N ASP A 134 19.30 -8.31 2.91
CA ASP A 134 18.98 -7.20 3.83
C ASP A 134 17.76 -6.33 3.43
N ILE A 135 16.96 -6.71 2.41
CA ILE A 135 15.81 -5.91 1.95
C ILE A 135 14.53 -6.75 2.06
N VAL A 136 13.57 -6.28 2.88
CA VAL A 136 12.24 -6.87 3.00
C VAL A 136 11.35 -6.26 1.93
N ILE A 137 11.32 -6.86 0.74
CA ILE A 137 10.37 -6.46 -0.29
C ILE A 137 9.02 -7.11 0.02
N ASP A 138 8.17 -6.38 0.75
CA ASP A 138 6.81 -6.83 1.05
C ASP A 138 5.88 -6.60 -0.16
N PHE A 139 5.94 -7.54 -1.10
CA PHE A 139 4.94 -7.67 -2.15
C PHE A 139 3.74 -8.42 -1.58
N THR A 140 2.84 -7.75 -0.87
CA THR A 140 1.50 -8.25 -0.49
C THR A 140 1.41 -9.79 -0.36
N ILE A 141 1.97 -10.30 0.75
CA ILE A 141 1.88 -11.66 1.32
C ILE A 141 1.31 -12.78 0.42
N VAL A 142 2.21 -13.64 -0.08
CA VAL A 142 2.03 -15.10 0.03
C VAL A 142 3.00 -15.57 1.11
N GLN A 143 2.49 -16.27 2.13
CA GLN A 143 3.28 -16.88 3.20
C GLN A 143 4.46 -17.69 2.62
N ALA A 144 5.68 -17.17 2.77
CA ALA A 144 6.88 -17.96 2.69
C ALA A 144 7.83 -17.52 3.81
N ILE A 145 7.91 -18.38 4.83
CA ILE A 145 8.80 -18.26 5.98
C ILE A 145 10.25 -18.14 5.46
N GLN A 146 10.89 -17.01 5.73
CA GLN A 146 12.35 -16.91 5.76
C GLN A 146 12.77 -16.34 7.12
N PRO A 147 13.74 -16.97 7.81
CA PRO A 147 14.15 -16.54 9.14
C PRO A 147 15.24 -15.46 9.00
N VAL A 148 14.88 -14.18 9.16
CA VAL A 148 15.85 -13.10 9.39
C VAL A 148 15.29 -12.12 10.43
N ILE A 149 16.20 -11.68 11.30
CA ILE A 149 16.03 -10.85 12.50
C ILE A 149 15.09 -9.64 12.28
N GLY A 150 14.08 -9.48 13.15
CA GLY A 150 13.39 -8.19 13.36
C GLY A 150 12.21 -7.85 12.45
N GLN A 151 11.38 -8.83 12.06
CA GLN A 151 10.16 -8.56 11.28
C GLN A 151 9.10 -7.87 12.15
N MET A 152 8.67 -6.67 11.75
CA MET A 152 7.45 -6.05 12.30
C MET A 152 6.26 -6.95 11.97
N GLU A 153 5.32 -7.10 12.90
CA GLU A 153 4.09 -7.85 12.70
C GLU A 153 3.07 -6.97 11.94
N GLN A 154 2.74 -7.37 10.72
CA GLN A 154 1.60 -6.81 10.01
C GLN A 154 0.31 -7.32 10.63
N ILE A 155 -0.49 -6.43 11.23
CA ILE A 155 -1.68 -6.86 11.98
C ILE A 155 -2.82 -7.29 11.05
N LEU A 156 -3.12 -6.49 10.04
CA LEU A 156 -4.28 -6.69 9.18
C LEU A 156 -4.10 -5.97 7.85
N ILE A 157 -4.49 -6.64 6.77
CA ILE A 157 -4.79 -5.99 5.49
C ILE A 157 -6.30 -5.74 5.47
N VAL A 158 -6.69 -4.47 5.52
CA VAL A 158 -8.09 -4.07 5.31
C VAL A 158 -8.23 -3.66 3.84
N ALA A 159 -8.81 -4.54 3.03
CA ALA A 159 -9.29 -4.25 1.69
C ALA A 159 -10.82 -4.32 1.70
N LEU A 160 -11.50 -3.23 1.33
CA LEU A 160 -12.97 -3.19 1.38
C LEU A 160 -13.58 -3.69 0.08
N THR A 161 -12.93 -3.45 -1.05
CA THR A 161 -13.29 -4.03 -2.34
C THR A 161 -12.05 -4.60 -3.02
N ASN A 162 -12.27 -5.56 -3.92
CA ASN A 162 -11.20 -6.33 -4.53
C ASN A 162 -11.35 -6.45 -6.06
N ASN A 163 -12.35 -5.81 -6.67
CA ASN A 163 -12.65 -6.06 -8.08
C ASN A 163 -13.38 -4.97 -8.87
N VAL A 164 -13.18 -3.69 -8.58
CA VAL A 164 -14.09 -2.66 -9.13
C VAL A 164 -13.36 -1.61 -9.97
N ARG A 165 -13.64 -1.59 -11.28
CA ARG A 165 -13.48 -0.33 -12.02
C ARG A 165 -14.45 0.65 -11.37
N TYR A 166 -13.93 1.69 -10.75
CA TYR A 166 -14.67 2.66 -9.94
C TYR A 166 -16.09 2.83 -10.48
N SER A 167 -17.11 2.50 -9.68
CA SER A 167 -18.51 2.46 -10.14
C SER A 167 -18.90 3.79 -10.80
N GLN A 168 -18.42 4.90 -10.25
CA GLN A 168 -18.63 6.25 -10.75
C GLN A 168 -17.90 6.53 -12.09
N ASP A 169 -16.72 5.94 -12.34
CA ASP A 169 -16.03 6.10 -13.64
C ASP A 169 -16.80 5.42 -14.79
N ARG A 170 -17.71 4.50 -14.46
CA ARG A 170 -18.60 3.83 -15.42
C ARG A 170 -19.99 4.46 -15.49
N ASP A 171 -20.33 5.32 -14.53
CA ASP A 171 -21.63 5.95 -14.49
C ASP A 171 -21.67 7.16 -15.43
N VAL A 172 -22.17 6.96 -16.64
CA VAL A 172 -22.34 8.05 -17.63
C VAL A 172 -23.30 9.14 -17.16
N VAL A 173 -24.09 8.89 -16.11
CA VAL A 173 -25.00 9.87 -15.49
C VAL A 173 -24.29 10.65 -14.38
N VAL A 174 -23.33 10.05 -13.68
CA VAL A 174 -22.55 10.66 -12.60
C VAL A 174 -21.08 10.66 -13.01
N LEU A 175 -20.73 11.59 -13.91
CA LEU A 175 -19.36 11.71 -14.41
C LEU A 175 -18.43 12.24 -13.31
N ARG A 176 -17.39 11.47 -13.00
CA ARG A 176 -16.33 11.87 -12.08
C ARG A 176 -15.57 13.09 -12.59
N THR A 177 -15.31 14.04 -11.69
CA THR A 177 -14.50 15.22 -11.94
C THR A 177 -13.20 15.20 -11.15
N SER A 178 -12.25 16.07 -11.49
CA SER A 178 -11.02 16.27 -10.70
C SER A 178 -11.30 16.75 -9.28
N THR A 179 -12.44 17.44 -9.05
CA THR A 179 -12.85 17.86 -7.71
C THR A 179 -13.32 16.68 -6.88
N ASP A 180 -14.05 15.74 -7.49
CA ASP A 180 -14.49 14.52 -6.82
C ASP A 180 -13.29 13.69 -6.38
N VAL A 181 -12.29 13.53 -7.25
CA VAL A 181 -11.03 12.83 -6.91
C VAL A 181 -10.37 13.45 -5.67
N LEU A 182 -10.23 14.77 -5.60
CA LEU A 182 -9.66 15.44 -4.43
C LEU A 182 -10.55 15.31 -3.19
N SER A 183 -11.87 15.33 -3.38
CA SER A 183 -12.84 15.11 -2.31
C SER A 183 -12.71 13.70 -1.73
N ASP A 184 -12.52 12.68 -2.57
CA ASP A 184 -12.33 11.29 -2.16
C ASP A 184 -11.03 11.15 -1.36
N HIS A 185 -9.91 11.69 -1.87
CA HIS A 185 -8.64 11.74 -1.13
C HIS A 185 -8.81 12.41 0.23
N LYS A 186 -9.50 13.55 0.27
CA LYS A 186 -9.78 14.27 1.51
C LYS A 186 -10.63 13.43 2.46
N MET A 187 -11.66 12.76 1.96
CA MET A 187 -12.53 11.91 2.75
C MET A 187 -11.76 10.78 3.43
N ILE A 188 -10.87 10.10 2.69
CA ILE A 188 -10.01 9.05 3.27
C ILE A 188 -9.10 9.61 4.35
N VAL A 189 -8.44 10.74 4.08
CA VAL A 189 -7.59 11.44 5.06
C VAL A 189 -8.38 11.80 6.32
N ASP A 190 -9.61 12.31 6.17
CA ASP A 190 -10.49 12.66 7.28
C ASP A 190 -10.88 11.40 8.10
N TYR A 191 -11.13 10.26 7.45
CA TYR A 191 -11.40 8.99 8.16
C TYR A 191 -10.22 8.55 9.01
N PHE A 192 -8.98 8.65 8.51
CA PHE A 192 -7.79 8.33 9.30
C PHE A 192 -7.60 9.31 10.47
N HIS A 193 -7.72 10.61 10.24
CA HIS A 193 -7.66 11.61 11.31
C HIS A 193 -8.74 11.43 12.38
N LYS A 194 -9.95 11.02 12.00
CA LYS A 194 -11.06 10.79 12.93
C LYS A 194 -10.86 9.55 13.81
N ASN A 195 -10.16 8.53 13.31
CA ASN A 195 -10.13 7.21 13.93
C ASN A 195 -8.77 6.79 14.51
N PHE A 196 -7.70 7.52 14.19
CA PHE A 196 -6.36 7.25 14.69
C PHE A 196 -5.69 8.51 15.22
N ASP A 197 -4.77 8.34 16.18
CA ASP A 197 -3.94 9.44 16.67
C ASP A 197 -2.80 9.75 15.69
N MET A 198 -3.12 10.51 14.65
CA MET A 198 -2.17 10.87 13.60
C MET A 198 -1.06 11.83 14.04
N LYS A 199 -1.04 12.25 15.32
CA LYS A 199 0.11 12.95 15.89
C LYS A 199 1.22 11.99 16.31
N HIS A 200 0.88 10.74 16.61
CA HIS A 200 1.81 9.73 17.11
C HIS A 200 1.98 8.56 16.14
N ILE A 201 0.91 8.14 15.48
CA ILE A 201 0.94 7.11 14.44
C ILE A 201 1.31 7.78 13.12
N LYS A 202 2.36 7.30 12.45
CA LYS A 202 2.73 7.83 11.12
C LYS A 202 1.83 7.21 10.05
N PHE A 203 1.27 8.03 9.16
CA PHE A 203 0.44 7.57 8.03
C PHE A 203 1.19 7.77 6.72
N ILE A 204 1.44 6.70 5.97
CA ILE A 204 2.17 6.74 4.70
C ILE A 204 1.24 6.32 3.55
N PRO A 205 0.75 7.26 2.73
CA PRO A 205 -0.06 6.96 1.56
C PRO A 205 0.79 6.66 0.31
N THR A 206 0.20 5.89 -0.60
CA THR A 206 0.67 5.64 -1.97
C THR A 206 -0.46 5.88 -2.95
N LEU A 207 -0.13 6.35 -4.15
CA LEU A 207 -1.09 6.56 -5.24
C LEU A 207 -1.47 5.25 -5.92
N GLY A 208 -2.77 4.97 -5.98
CA GLY A 208 -3.37 3.94 -6.84
C GLY A 208 -3.86 4.47 -8.18
N ASN A 209 -4.27 3.55 -9.06
CA ASN A 209 -4.70 3.87 -10.42
C ASN A 209 -6.07 4.59 -10.48
N ASN A 210 -6.89 4.50 -9.42
CA ASN A 210 -8.12 5.29 -9.32
C ASN A 210 -7.92 6.59 -8.52
N ASP A 211 -6.73 6.82 -7.97
CA ASP A 211 -6.41 8.02 -7.19
C ASP A 211 -5.97 9.21 -8.05
N VAL A 212 -6.10 9.09 -9.38
CA VAL A 212 -5.71 10.09 -10.38
C VAL A 212 -6.93 10.74 -11.05
N TYR A 213 -6.77 11.96 -11.59
CA TYR A 213 -7.90 12.72 -12.15
C TYR A 213 -8.59 12.04 -13.32
N LEU A 214 -7.80 11.41 -14.19
CA LEU A 214 -8.31 10.59 -15.26
C LEU A 214 -7.86 9.16 -14.97
N HIS A 215 -8.83 8.26 -14.78
CA HIS A 215 -8.59 6.86 -14.40
C HIS A 215 -7.43 6.24 -15.19
N ASP A 216 -6.49 5.61 -14.48
CA ASP A 216 -5.28 4.98 -15.02
C ASP A 216 -4.27 5.94 -15.69
N GLN A 217 -4.54 7.25 -15.79
CA GLN A 217 -3.72 8.20 -16.52
C GLN A 217 -2.98 9.15 -15.59
N ILE A 218 -1.65 9.07 -15.61
CA ILE A 218 -0.79 10.10 -15.03
C ILE A 218 0.45 10.29 -15.88
N ALA A 219 0.71 11.53 -16.28
CA ALA A 219 1.92 11.89 -17.00
C ALA A 219 3.12 11.95 -16.06
N PHE A 220 4.32 11.78 -16.62
CA PHE A 220 5.57 11.99 -15.89
C PHE A 220 5.87 13.49 -15.76
N GLY A 221 6.35 13.91 -14.60
CA GLY A 221 6.64 15.32 -14.29
C GLY A 221 5.57 15.99 -13.41
N PRO A 222 5.74 17.29 -13.11
CA PRO A 222 4.85 18.03 -12.21
C PRO A 222 3.39 18.01 -12.69
N GLN A 223 2.48 17.66 -11.78
CA GLN A 223 1.03 17.66 -12.02
C GLN A 223 0.28 18.45 -10.95
N SER A 224 -0.87 19.03 -11.34
CA SER A 224 -1.75 19.73 -10.39
C SER A 224 -2.30 18.79 -9.31
N LEU A 225 -2.57 17.53 -9.65
CA LEU A 225 -2.92 16.48 -8.67
C LEU A 225 -1.83 16.34 -7.61
N LEU A 226 -0.58 16.11 -8.00
CA LEU A 226 0.53 15.90 -7.07
C LEU A 226 0.75 17.13 -6.18
N THR A 227 0.63 18.33 -6.75
CA THR A 227 0.70 19.59 -5.99
C THR A 227 -0.41 19.69 -4.94
N ASN A 228 -1.63 19.27 -5.28
CA ASN A 228 -2.76 19.29 -4.35
C ASN A 228 -2.60 18.22 -3.27
N LEU A 229 -2.11 17.03 -3.61
CA LEU A 229 -1.83 15.97 -2.64
C LEU A 229 -0.71 16.35 -1.67
N THR A 230 0.35 17.03 -2.13
CA THR A 230 1.38 17.59 -1.25
C THR A 230 0.79 18.50 -0.18
N LYS A 231 -0.20 19.33 -0.54
CA LYS A 231 -0.90 20.20 0.41
C LYS A 231 -1.81 19.42 1.34
N LEU A 232 -2.57 18.47 0.80
CA LEU A 232 -3.50 17.65 1.55
C LEU A 232 -2.78 16.77 2.59
N TRP A 233 -1.60 16.25 2.24
CA TRP A 233 -0.79 15.37 3.09
C TRP A 233 0.21 16.12 3.98
N ALA A 234 0.30 17.45 3.87
CA ALA A 234 1.20 18.27 4.68
C ALA A 234 1.07 18.01 6.21
N PRO A 235 -0.13 17.79 6.78
CA PRO A 235 -0.28 17.48 8.21
C PRO A 235 0.42 16.20 8.67
N PHE A 236 0.72 15.26 7.76
CA PHE A 236 1.41 14.01 8.07
C PHE A 236 2.93 14.17 8.20
N ASN A 237 3.47 15.37 7.88
CA ASN A 237 4.90 15.68 7.94
C ASN A 237 5.77 14.64 7.21
N LEU A 238 5.37 14.36 5.96
CA LEU A 238 6.05 13.40 5.09
C LEU A 238 7.17 14.06 4.29
N ASP A 239 8.21 13.29 3.99
CA ASP A 239 9.38 13.67 3.21
C ASP A 239 9.08 13.66 1.68
N LEU A 240 7.99 14.30 1.28
CA LEU A 240 7.51 14.32 -0.12
C LEU A 240 8.49 15.04 -1.04
N GLY A 241 8.86 16.28 -0.67
CA GLY A 241 9.82 17.12 -1.39
C GLY A 241 9.49 17.33 -2.88
N GLU A 242 10.52 17.70 -3.64
CA GLU A 242 10.44 17.87 -5.09
C GLU A 242 10.25 16.54 -5.82
N THR A 243 10.80 15.45 -5.29
CA THR A 243 10.66 14.11 -5.89
C THR A 243 9.19 13.73 -6.00
N PHE A 244 8.42 13.82 -4.92
CA PHE A 244 6.98 13.52 -4.99
C PHE A 244 6.24 14.49 -5.91
N ALA A 245 6.52 15.80 -5.81
CA ALA A 245 5.85 16.81 -6.63
C ALA A 245 5.99 16.57 -8.14
N ASN A 246 7.12 15.98 -8.57
CA ASN A 246 7.44 15.70 -9.96
C ASN A 246 7.11 14.28 -10.42
N SER A 247 6.82 13.35 -9.51
CA SER A 247 6.77 11.92 -9.88
C SER A 247 5.77 11.06 -9.10
N GLY A 248 5.22 11.54 -8.00
CA GLY A 248 4.26 10.79 -7.19
C GLY A 248 4.86 9.65 -6.36
N TYR A 249 6.18 9.46 -6.34
CA TYR A 249 6.90 8.54 -5.45
C TYR A 249 7.83 9.29 -4.49
N PHE A 250 8.13 8.69 -3.33
CA PHE A 250 8.97 9.29 -2.29
C PHE A 250 9.49 8.24 -1.32
N THR A 251 10.47 8.62 -0.49
CA THR A 251 10.94 7.82 0.64
C THR A 251 10.49 8.45 1.94
N GLN A 252 10.21 7.65 2.97
CA GLN A 252 9.85 8.15 4.30
C GLN A 252 10.53 7.32 5.39
N ASP A 253 11.30 7.97 6.26
CA ASP A 253 11.80 7.30 7.45
C ASP A 253 10.64 7.01 8.41
N ILE A 254 10.47 5.74 8.77
CA ILE A 254 9.54 5.27 9.80
C ILE A 254 10.25 5.33 11.15
N LEU A 255 11.43 4.72 11.20
CA LEU A 255 12.35 4.77 12.31
C LEU A 255 13.68 5.34 11.81
N PRO A 256 13.98 6.63 12.10
CA PRO A 256 15.20 7.27 11.61
C PRO A 256 16.45 6.44 11.94
N GLY A 257 17.30 6.22 10.93
CA GLY A 257 18.52 5.42 11.02
C GLY A 257 18.32 3.90 10.95
N LYS A 258 17.08 3.41 10.81
CA LYS A 258 16.78 1.97 10.94
C LYS A 258 15.73 1.42 9.97
N LEU A 259 14.62 2.13 9.77
CA LEU A 259 13.49 1.67 8.97
C LEU A 259 12.96 2.80 8.09
N GLN A 260 12.89 2.53 6.79
CA GLN A 260 12.39 3.46 5.79
C GLN A 260 11.33 2.77 4.90
N VAL A 261 10.38 3.55 4.42
CA VAL A 261 9.47 3.18 3.34
C VAL A 261 9.95 3.83 2.04
N ILE A 262 9.87 3.09 0.94
CA ILE A 262 9.93 3.61 -0.42
C ILE A 262 8.52 3.48 -1.02
N SER A 263 7.79 4.59 -1.17
CA SER A 263 6.44 4.63 -1.77
C SER A 263 6.56 4.86 -3.27
N MET A 264 6.08 3.90 -4.06
CA MET A 264 6.15 3.88 -5.53
C MET A 264 4.91 4.48 -6.18
N ASN A 265 5.08 5.10 -7.36
CA ASN A 265 3.99 5.39 -8.27
C ASN A 265 3.85 4.25 -9.29
N THR A 266 3.11 3.19 -8.95
CA THR A 266 2.97 2.03 -9.84
C THR A 266 2.13 2.30 -11.09
N VAL A 267 1.44 3.44 -11.17
CA VAL A 267 0.64 3.84 -12.34
C VAL A 267 1.52 4.07 -13.58
N TYR A 268 2.81 4.37 -13.43
CA TYR A 268 3.75 4.45 -14.56
C TYR A 268 4.06 3.10 -15.22
N PHE A 269 3.79 1.99 -14.53
CA PHE A 269 3.99 0.64 -15.05
C PHE A 269 2.69 0.03 -15.58
N TYR A 270 1.60 0.80 -15.56
CA TYR A 270 0.30 0.31 -15.98
C TYR A 270 0.13 0.44 -17.49
N SER A 271 -0.13 -0.67 -18.17
CA SER A 271 -0.20 -0.68 -19.64
C SER A 271 -1.37 0.14 -20.22
N LYS A 272 -2.33 0.55 -19.38
CA LYS A 272 -3.40 1.45 -19.81
C LYS A 272 -3.06 2.92 -19.62
N ASN A 273 -1.95 3.26 -18.96
CA ASN A 273 -1.51 4.64 -18.84
C ASN A 273 -0.92 5.08 -20.18
N LEU A 274 -1.71 5.78 -20.98
CA LEU A 274 -1.34 6.27 -22.30
C LEU A 274 -0.51 7.56 -22.24
N LEU A 275 -0.36 8.16 -21.05
CA LEU A 275 0.42 9.39 -20.84
C LEU A 275 1.91 9.13 -20.62
N VAL A 276 2.30 7.87 -20.49
CA VAL A 276 3.70 7.42 -20.50
C VAL A 276 3.87 6.42 -21.63
N SER A 277 4.85 6.65 -22.49
CA SER A 277 5.04 5.87 -23.72
C SER A 277 5.56 4.46 -23.45
N ASP A 278 6.23 4.27 -22.31
CA ASP A 278 6.92 3.04 -21.94
C ASP A 278 7.20 3.01 -20.42
N CYS A 279 7.64 1.86 -19.92
CA CYS A 279 8.01 1.61 -18.53
C CYS A 279 9.37 0.93 -18.34
N ASP A 280 9.99 0.37 -19.40
CA ASP A 280 11.32 -0.26 -19.33
C ASP A 280 12.31 0.25 -20.38
N GLU A 281 11.89 1.14 -21.29
CA GLU A 281 12.80 1.89 -22.16
C GLU A 281 13.57 2.99 -21.42
N ALA A 282 14.82 3.21 -21.84
CA ALA A 282 15.72 4.18 -21.20
C ALA A 282 15.12 5.61 -21.21
N GLY A 283 15.04 6.22 -20.03
CA GLY A 283 14.45 7.56 -19.85
C GLY A 283 12.92 7.59 -19.78
N SER A 284 12.26 6.44 -19.88
CA SER A 284 10.82 6.33 -19.59
C SER A 284 10.53 6.60 -18.11
N ALA A 285 9.27 6.91 -17.79
CA ALA A 285 8.84 7.16 -16.41
C ALA A 285 9.14 5.97 -15.48
N GLY A 286 8.89 4.75 -15.98
CA GLY A 286 9.18 3.51 -15.26
C GLY A 286 10.68 3.29 -15.06
N ASP A 287 11.50 3.45 -16.11
CA ASP A 287 12.96 3.32 -16.00
C ASP A 287 13.56 4.34 -15.01
N VAL A 288 13.16 5.60 -15.10
CA VAL A 288 13.63 6.65 -14.17
C VAL A 288 13.26 6.31 -12.72
N GLN A 289 12.04 5.81 -12.49
CA GLN A 289 11.63 5.38 -11.15
C GLN A 289 12.42 4.15 -10.68
N LEU A 290 12.66 3.15 -11.53
CA LEU A 290 13.43 1.95 -11.17
C LEU A 290 14.89 2.29 -10.83
N GLN A 291 15.53 3.18 -11.60
CA GLN A 291 16.86 3.69 -11.28
C GLN A 291 16.87 4.46 -9.95
N TRP A 292 15.83 5.25 -9.69
CA TRP A 292 15.68 5.94 -8.41
C TRP A 292 15.48 4.98 -7.23
N ILE A 293 14.66 3.93 -7.39
CA ILE A 293 14.49 2.87 -6.37
C ILE A 293 15.82 2.19 -6.12
N TRP A 294 16.53 1.77 -7.16
CA TRP A 294 17.85 1.14 -7.06
C TRP A 294 18.83 2.01 -6.26
N ALA A 295 18.94 3.30 -6.60
CA ALA A 295 19.81 4.22 -5.90
C ALA A 295 19.47 4.36 -4.40
N ASN A 296 18.18 4.40 -4.05
CA ASN A 296 17.76 4.47 -2.64
C ASN A 296 17.98 3.16 -1.88
N LEU A 297 17.74 2.01 -2.51
CA LEU A 297 18.06 0.70 -1.93
C LEU A 297 19.56 0.54 -1.67
N GLN A 298 20.42 1.03 -2.58
CA GLN A 298 21.86 1.06 -2.35
C GLN A 298 22.22 1.95 -1.16
N LYS A 299 21.65 3.17 -1.05
CA LYS A 299 21.88 4.05 0.11
C LYS A 299 21.42 3.40 1.42
N ALA A 300 20.26 2.75 1.42
CA ALA A 300 19.71 2.04 2.56
C ALA A 300 20.65 0.91 3.00
N ARG A 301 21.15 0.11 2.05
CA ARG A 301 22.12 -0.97 2.31
C ARG A 301 23.40 -0.45 2.96
N HIS A 302 23.99 0.62 2.42
CA HIS A 302 25.20 1.24 2.99
C HIS A 302 24.95 1.79 4.40
N SER A 303 23.75 2.33 4.64
CA SER A 303 23.34 2.93 5.90
C SER A 303 22.71 1.94 6.88
N ARG A 304 22.61 0.65 6.51
CA ARG A 304 21.99 -0.44 7.28
C ARG A 304 20.53 -0.17 7.67
N TYR A 305 19.78 0.46 6.78
CA TYR A 305 18.33 0.59 6.90
C TYR A 305 17.65 -0.69 6.42
N ASN A 306 16.62 -1.12 7.14
CA ASN A 306 15.57 -1.97 6.60
C ASN A 306 14.62 -1.10 5.75
N VAL A 307 14.11 -1.67 4.66
CA VAL A 307 13.24 -0.96 3.72
C VAL A 307 11.97 -1.75 3.48
N TYR A 308 10.82 -1.07 3.55
CA TYR A 308 9.56 -1.53 2.97
C TYR A 308 9.36 -0.85 1.62
N LEU A 309 9.17 -1.65 0.57
CA LEU A 309 8.78 -1.14 -0.75
C LEU A 309 7.25 -1.15 -0.86
N MET A 310 6.65 0.03 -0.96
CA MET A 310 5.20 0.21 -1.01
C MET A 310 4.71 0.53 -2.41
N GLN A 311 3.59 -0.07 -2.79
CA GLN A 311 3.00 -0.01 -4.12
C GLN A 311 1.49 -0.19 -4.04
N ALA A 312 0.75 0.43 -4.95
CA ALA A 312 -0.70 0.25 -5.06
C ALA A 312 -1.03 -1.01 -5.87
N LYS A 313 -1.03 -2.17 -5.18
CA LYS A 313 -1.33 -3.55 -5.63
C LYS A 313 -0.59 -4.00 -6.88
N LEU A 314 -0.38 -5.31 -7.01
CA LEU A 314 0.21 -5.91 -8.21
C LEU A 314 -0.43 -7.28 -8.40
N TYR A 315 -1.08 -7.50 -9.55
CA TYR A 315 -1.25 -8.85 -10.08
C TYR A 315 -0.34 -9.00 -11.29
N SER A 316 0.85 -9.51 -11.04
CA SER A 316 1.56 -10.31 -12.03
C SER A 316 1.90 -11.63 -11.37
N THR A 317 1.74 -12.73 -12.11
CA THR A 317 2.44 -13.97 -11.80
C THR A 317 3.93 -13.66 -11.97
N LEU A 318 4.59 -13.16 -10.93
CA LEU A 318 6.05 -13.26 -10.86
C LEU A 318 6.35 -14.76 -10.95
N PRO A 319 7.10 -15.24 -11.95
CA PRO A 319 7.54 -16.62 -11.94
C PRO A 319 8.44 -16.78 -10.71
N VAL A 320 7.91 -17.43 -9.68
CA VAL A 320 8.72 -18.00 -8.61
C VAL A 320 9.59 -19.08 -9.28
N THR A 321 10.91 -18.90 -9.19
CA THR A 321 12.01 -19.83 -9.51
C THR A 321 12.45 -20.04 -10.97
N LYS A 322 13.74 -19.74 -11.24
CA LYS A 322 14.79 -20.79 -11.30
C LYS A 322 16.17 -20.18 -11.09
N HIS A 323 16.91 -20.75 -10.13
CA HIS A 323 18.32 -20.47 -9.84
C HIS A 323 19.22 -20.89 -11.01
N ILE A 324 20.29 -20.14 -11.22
CA ILE A 324 21.62 -20.67 -11.57
C ILE A 324 22.63 -19.95 -10.69
#